data_AF-A0A382M294-F1
#
_entry.id   AF-A0A382M294-F1
#
_cell.length_a   1.000
_cell.length_b   1.000
_cell.length_c   1.000
_cell.angle_alpha   90.00
_cell.angle_beta   90.00
_cell.angle_gamma   90.00
#
_symmetry.space_group_name_H-M   'P 1'
#
loop_
_entity.id
_entity.type
_entity.pdbx_description
1 polymer ?
#
loop_
_entity_poly.entity_id
_entity_poly.type
_entity_poly.pdbx_seq_one_letter_code
_entity_poly.pdbx_strand_id
1 'polypeptide(L)'
;MGLKIFLGNKSENVFSVMEDYFVFAQKQGLTHLVLDNNNDNNHFLKEIFQNEKQYPFLEKVYDSSEFGYNFHIKIFEINYDLFL
;
A
#
# COMPACT_ATOMS: atom_id res chain seq x y z
N MET A 1 -26.29 5.60 -8.05
CA MET A 1 -25.14 6.11 -7.27
C MET A 1 -24.31 4.91 -6.88
N GLY A 2 -23.15 4.69 -7.50
CA GLY A 2 -22.35 3.50 -7.21
C GLY A 2 -21.07 3.47 -8.00
N LEU A 3 -20.01 4.04 -7.45
CA LEU A 3 -18.75 3.39 -7.07
C LEU A 3 -17.78 4.51 -6.65
N LYS A 4 -17.35 4.52 -5.39
CA LYS A 4 -16.13 5.22 -4.98
C LYS A 4 -15.21 4.18 -4.36
N ILE A 5 -14.12 3.85 -5.05
CA ILE A 5 -13.08 2.96 -4.57
C ILE A 5 -11.82 3.81 -4.37
N PHE A 6 -11.26 3.77 -3.17
CA PHE A 6 -9.94 4.33 -2.88
C PHE A 6 -9.14 3.27 -2.11
N LEU A 7 -7.98 2.93 -2.65
CA LEU A 7 -7.04 1.96 -2.06
C LEU A 7 -5.65 2.63 -2.05
N GLY A 8 -5.07 2.76 -0.85
CA GLY A 8 -4.00 3.71 -0.50
C GLY A 8 -4.42 4.57 0.70
N ASN A 9 -3.83 5.76 0.91
CA ASN A 9 -4.06 6.58 2.12
C ASN A 9 -5.46 7.21 2.30
N LYS A 10 -6.42 6.93 1.41
CA LYS A 10 -7.80 7.48 1.44
C LYS A 10 -8.90 6.43 1.31
N SER A 11 -8.73 5.22 1.82
CA SER A 11 -9.84 4.25 1.83
C SER A 11 -10.97 4.71 2.75
N GLU A 12 -12.21 4.65 2.27
CA GLU A 12 -13.41 4.85 3.12
C GLU A 12 -13.65 3.64 4.05
N ASN A 13 -13.00 2.51 3.78
CA ASN A 13 -12.98 1.33 4.63
C ASN A 13 -11.86 1.45 5.67
N VAL A 14 -12.23 1.28 6.94
CA VAL A 14 -11.30 1.21 8.08
C VAL A 14 -11.03 -0.26 8.38
N PHE A 15 -9.77 -0.65 8.33
CA PHE A 15 -9.33 -2.01 8.66
C PHE A 15 -8.55 -1.96 9.97
N SER A 16 -8.87 -2.86 10.89
CA SER A 16 -8.14 -3.03 12.16
C SER A 16 -7.00 -4.05 12.06
N VAL A 17 -6.93 -4.79 10.96
CA VAL A 17 -5.98 -5.88 10.71
C VAL A 17 -5.45 -5.75 9.27
N MET A 18 -4.15 -5.90 9.08
CA MET A 18 -3.50 -5.73 7.78
C MET A 18 -3.94 -6.83 6.80
N GLU A 19 -4.12 -8.05 7.30
CA GLU A 19 -4.54 -9.19 6.50
C GLU A 19 -5.92 -8.94 5.86
N ASP A 20 -6.87 -8.42 6.64
CA ASP A 20 -8.21 -8.07 6.16
C ASP A 20 -8.17 -7.00 5.06
N TYR A 21 -7.26 -6.02 5.18
CA TYR A 21 -7.04 -5.00 4.16
C TYR A 21 -6.65 -5.62 2.83
N PHE A 22 -5.64 -6.51 2.82
CA PHE A 22 -5.12 -7.10 1.59
C PHE A 22 -6.05 -8.17 1.01
N VAL A 23 -6.75 -8.96 1.84
CA VAL A 23 -7.81 -9.87 1.38
C VAL A 23 -8.94 -9.09 0.70
N PHE A 24 -9.35 -7.95 1.29
CA PHE A 24 -10.33 -7.08 0.65
C PHE A 24 -9.78 -6.48 -0.65
N ALA A 25 -8.55 -5.96 -0.61
CA ALA A 25 -7.89 -5.36 -1.77
C ALA A 25 -7.78 -6.34 -2.94
N GLN A 26 -7.45 -7.61 -2.67
CA GLN A 26 -7.39 -8.68 -3.67
C GLN A 26 -8.75 -8.88 -4.34
N LYS A 27 -9.83 -8.94 -3.54
CA LYS A 27 -11.21 -9.08 -4.03
C LYS A 27 -11.65 -7.87 -4.88
N GLN A 28 -11.08 -6.69 -4.62
CA GLN A 28 -11.30 -5.48 -5.42
C GLN A 28 -10.37 -5.37 -6.64
N GLY A 29 -9.42 -6.30 -6.82
CA GLY A 29 -8.47 -6.29 -7.93
C GLY A 29 -7.34 -5.28 -7.79
N LEU A 30 -6.97 -4.89 -6.56
CA LEU A 30 -5.81 -4.02 -6.33
C LEU A 30 -4.54 -4.76 -6.75
N THR A 31 -3.75 -4.18 -7.65
CA THR A 31 -2.48 -4.79 -8.08
C THR A 31 -1.27 -4.05 -7.55
N HIS A 32 -1.41 -2.77 -7.23
CA HIS A 32 -0.31 -1.90 -6.82
C HIS A 32 -0.70 -1.06 -5.61
N LEU A 33 0.29 -0.78 -4.77
CA LEU A 33 0.19 0.13 -3.63
C LEU A 33 1.08 1.35 -3.86
N VAL A 34 0.49 2.54 -3.85
CA VAL A 34 1.22 3.82 -3.97
C VAL A 34 1.19 4.51 -2.62
N LEU A 35 2.37 4.74 -2.05
CA LEU A 35 2.57 5.28 -0.71
C LEU A 35 3.40 6.56 -0.77
N ASP A 36 3.02 7.59 -0.03
CA ASP A 36 3.84 8.78 0.15
C ASP A 36 4.34 8.92 1.61
N ASN A 37 5.25 9.86 1.87
CA ASN A 37 5.74 10.07 3.24
C ASN A 37 4.68 10.61 4.22
N ASN A 38 3.49 10.97 3.71
CA ASN A 38 2.42 11.67 4.40
C ASN A 38 1.20 10.75 4.59
N ASN A 39 1.41 9.42 4.60
CA ASN A 39 0.40 8.38 4.87
C ASN A 39 -0.18 8.40 6.30
N ASP A 40 -0.14 9.55 6.99
CA ASP A 40 -0.25 9.72 8.44
C ASP A 40 -1.47 9.09 9.12
N ASN A 41 -2.53 8.80 8.36
CA ASN A 41 -3.78 8.30 8.93
C ASN A 41 -3.91 6.77 8.92
N ASN A 42 -2.98 6.02 8.30
CA ASN A 42 -3.05 4.55 8.29
C ASN A 42 -1.73 3.93 8.79
N HIS A 43 -1.77 3.35 9.99
CA HIS A 43 -0.63 2.72 10.65
C HIS A 43 0.04 1.65 9.78
N PHE A 44 -0.75 0.79 9.11
CA PHE A 44 -0.22 -0.29 8.26
C PHE A 44 0.55 0.23 7.07
N LEU A 45 0.02 1.26 6.40
CA LEU A 45 0.68 1.86 5.24
C LEU A 45 1.98 2.57 5.65
N LYS A 46 1.99 3.19 6.83
CA LYS A 46 3.21 3.77 7.39
C LYS A 46 4.26 2.71 7.73
N GLU A 47 3.83 1.60 8.31
CA GLU A 47 4.70 0.47 8.65
C GLU A 47 5.30 -0.17 7.39
N ILE A 48 4.50 -0.41 6.35
CA ILE A 48 4.97 -0.87 5.04
C ILE A 48 5.99 0.10 4.45
N PHE A 49 5.70 1.40 4.47
CA PHE A 49 6.60 2.41 3.92
C PHE A 49 7.97 2.46 4.62
N GLN A 50 8.00 2.24 5.94
CA GLN A 50 9.22 2.29 6.76
C GLN A 50 9.97 0.95 6.80
N ASN A 51 9.24 -0.17 6.79
CA ASN A 51 9.75 -1.52 7.02
C ASN A 51 9.49 -2.46 5.84
N GLU A 52 9.57 -1.95 4.60
CA GLU A 52 9.21 -2.67 3.36
C GLU A 52 9.79 -4.10 3.26
N LYS A 53 11.00 -4.33 3.77
CA LYS A 53 11.66 -5.64 3.78
C LYS A 53 10.94 -6.72 4.59
N GLN A 54 10.05 -6.34 5.50
CA GLN A 54 9.23 -7.27 6.29
C GLN A 54 8.03 -7.82 5.51
N TYR A 55 7.73 -7.24 4.34
CA TYR A 55 6.57 -7.59 3.52
C TYR A 55 7.05 -8.12 2.16
N PRO A 56 7.53 -9.37 2.07
CA PRO A 56 8.11 -9.92 0.85
C PRO A 56 7.11 -10.07 -0.31
N PHE A 57 5.81 -9.99 -0.01
CA PHE A 57 4.74 -9.97 -1.02
C PHE A 57 4.56 -8.59 -1.67
N LEU A 58 5.25 -7.55 -1.20
CA LEU A 58 5.24 -6.20 -1.77
C LEU A 58 6.57 -5.94 -2.48
N GLU A 59 6.59 -6.14 -3.80
CA GLU A 59 7.77 -5.88 -4.62
C GLU A 59 7.86 -4.38 -4.91
N LYS A 60 8.92 -3.72 -4.42
CA LYS A 60 9.13 -2.30 -4.69
C LYS A 60 9.57 -2.10 -6.14
N VAL A 61 8.70 -1.48 -6.94
CA VAL A 61 8.96 -1.21 -8.36
C VAL A 61 9.39 0.24 -8.63
N TYR A 62 9.19 1.14 -7.66
CA TYR A 62 9.64 2.53 -7.74
C TYR A 62 9.86 3.15 -6.36
N ASP A 63 10.91 3.96 -6.23
CA ASP A 63 11.21 4.75 -5.03
C ASP A 63 11.75 6.13 -5.47
N SER A 64 10.99 7.20 -5.21
CA SER A 64 11.39 8.53 -5.67
C SER A 64 12.63 9.09 -4.96
N SER A 65 12.99 8.55 -3.78
CA SER A 65 14.19 8.96 -3.05
C SER A 65 15.48 8.57 -3.80
N GLU A 66 15.42 7.52 -4.64
CA GLU A 66 16.53 7.08 -5.49
C GLU A 66 16.85 8.07 -6.62
N PHE A 67 15.94 9.01 -6.90
CA PHE A 67 16.05 10.01 -7.97
C PHE A 67 16.24 11.45 -7.45
N GLY A 68 16.43 11.63 -6.14
CA GLY A 68 16.71 12.95 -5.54
C GLY A 68 15.49 13.88 -5.45
N TYR A 69 14.27 13.36 -5.52
CA TYR A 69 13.05 14.16 -5.34
C TYR A 69 12.78 14.43 -3.85
N ASN A 70 12.35 15.66 -3.54
CA ASN A 70 11.98 16.05 -2.17
C ASN A 70 10.69 15.37 -1.67
N PHE A 71 9.81 14.96 -2.59
CA PHE A 71 8.59 14.24 -2.25
C PHE A 71 8.84 12.73 -2.37
N HIS A 72 8.78 12.03 -1.25
CA HIS A 72 9.13 10.61 -1.16
C HIS A 72 7.88 9.75 -1.38
N ILE A 73 7.83 9.09 -2.54
CA ILE A 73 6.80 8.16 -2.99
C ILE A 73 7.46 6.81 -3.21
N LYS A 74 6.77 5.74 -2.81
CA LYS A 74 7.09 4.37 -3.17
C LYS A 74 5.92 3.71 -3.86
N ILE A 75 6.19 2.90 -4.87
CA ILE A 75 5.20 2.07 -5.54
C ILE A 75 5.60 0.61 -5.37
N PHE A 76 4.65 -0.19 -4.93
CA PHE A 76 4.80 -1.62 -4.73
C PHE A 76 3.84 -2.37 -5.65
N GLU A 77 4.31 -3.41 -6.30
CA GLU A 77 3.47 -4.45 -6.90
C GLU A 77 3.12 -5.48 -5.83
N ILE A 78 1.86 -5.92 -5.80
CA ILE A 78 1.36 -6.86 -4.79
C ILE A 78 1.38 -8.26 -5.39
N ASN A 79 2.23 -9.13 -4.86
CA ASN A 79 2.25 -10.55 -5.19
C ASN A 79 1.37 -11.32 -4.19
N TYR A 80 0.11 -11.54 -4.56
CA TYR A 80 -0.82 -12.26 -3.69
C TYR A 80 -0.50 -13.74 -3.48
N ASP A 81 0.31 -14.36 -4.34
CA ASP A 81 0.72 -15.76 -4.16
C ASP A 81 1.71 -15.91 -2.99
N LEU A 82 2.41 -14.82 -2.64
CA LEU A 82 3.28 -14.72 -1.47
C LEU A 82 2.54 -14.16 -0.24
N PHE A 83 1.27 -13.77 -0.39
CA PHE A 83 0.43 -13.19 0.64
C PHE A 83 -0.49 -14.28 1.23
N LEU A 84 0.09 -15.23 1.97
CA LEU A 84 -0.60 -16.28 2.72
C LEU A 84 0.17 -16.68 3.97
#